data_AF-A0A8J3W4V4-F1
#
_entry.id   AF-A0A8J3W4V4-F1
#
_cell.length_a   1.000
_cell.length_b   1.000
_cell.length_c   1.000
_cell.angle_alpha   90.00
_cell.angle_beta   90.00
_cell.angle_gamma   90.00
#
_symmetry.space_group_name_H-M   'P 1'
#
loop_
_entity.id
_entity.type
_entity.pdbx_description
1 polymer ?
#
loop_
_entity_poly.entity_id
_entity_poly.type
_entity_poly.pdbx_seq_one_letter_code
_entity_poly.pdbx_strand_id
1 'polypeptide(L)' 'MTAVHPRRPARRYGPEEDPAVSEAEAVIQALSLRRPVSEAAGNDEAVRLLLALIDDVDQCGPSDQRCSSVSITPSA' A
#
# COMPACT_ATOMS: atom_id res chain seq x y z
N MET A 1 38.29 -12.36 -16.32
CA MET A 1 37.99 -10.96 -15.99
C MET A 1 36.61 -10.92 -15.37
N THR A 2 36.49 -10.73 -14.06
CA THR A 2 35.20 -10.70 -13.37
C THR A 2 34.66 -9.26 -13.40
N ALA A 3 33.51 -9.08 -14.03
CA ALA A 3 32.82 -7.80 -14.04
C ALA A 3 32.38 -7.46 -12.61
N VAL A 4 33.03 -6.46 -12.02
CA VAL A 4 32.63 -5.91 -10.72
C VAL A 4 31.37 -5.09 -10.97
N HIS A 5 30.21 -5.63 -10.63
CA HIS A 5 28.98 -4.85 -10.65
C HIS A 5 29.12 -3.68 -9.67
N PRO A 6 28.84 -2.43 -10.09
CA PRO A 6 28.85 -1.30 -9.18
C PRO A 6 27.80 -1.58 -8.10
N ARG A 7 28.26 -1.70 -6.85
CA ARG A 7 27.38 -1.78 -5.69
C ARG A 7 26.47 -0.57 -5.75
N ARG A 8 25.15 -0.79 -5.91
CA ARG A 8 24.15 0.25 -5.73
C ARG A 8 24.50 1.00 -4.43
N PRO A 9 24.62 2.34 -4.44
CA PRO A 9 24.82 3.06 -3.20
C PRO A 9 23.65 2.69 -2.29
N ALA A 10 23.98 2.12 -1.12
CA ALA A 10 22.99 1.92 -0.07
C ALA A 10 22.39 3.29 0.18
N ARG A 11 21.07 3.44 -0.09
CA ARG A 11 20.34 4.66 0.25
C ARG A 11 20.62 4.90 1.73
N ARG A 12 21.36 5.97 2.03
CA ARG A 12 21.60 6.40 3.40
C ARG A 12 20.25 6.88 3.92
N TYR A 13 19.50 6.02 4.61
CA TYR A 13 18.47 6.45 5.52
C TYR A 13 19.19 7.15 6.67
N GLY A 14 19.37 8.47 6.55
CA GLY A 14 19.69 9.32 7.69
C GLY A 14 18.41 9.59 8.51
N PRO A 15 18.51 10.27 9.66
CA PRO A 15 17.35 10.68 10.47
C PRO A 15 16.47 11.75 9.80
N GLU A 16 16.79 12.15 8.57
CA GLU A 16 15.90 12.94 7.74
C GLU A 16 14.95 11.98 7.04
N GLU A 17 13.77 11.80 7.63
CA GLU A 17 12.66 11.12 6.98
C GLU A 17 12.36 11.82 5.66
N ASP A 18 12.44 11.06 4.56
CA ASP A 18 12.04 11.53 3.25
C ASP A 18 10.56 11.94 3.35
N PRO A 19 10.20 13.18 2.98
CA PRO A 19 8.81 13.65 3.08
C PRO A 19 7.83 12.74 2.32
N ALA A 20 8.27 12.10 1.24
CA ALA A 20 7.44 11.14 0.50
C ALA A 20 7.17 9.86 1.31
N VAL A 21 8.11 9.43 2.16
CA VAL A 21 7.94 8.27 3.04
C VAL A 21 6.97 8.64 4.18
N SER A 22 7.16 9.81 4.80
CA SER A 22 6.27 10.30 5.86
C SER A 22 4.83 10.47 5.37
N GLU A 23 4.63 10.99 4.15
CA GLU A 23 3.32 11.11 3.52
C GLU A 23 2.68 9.74 3.27
N ALA A 24 3.45 8.78 2.73
CA ALA A 24 2.97 7.42 2.50
C ALA A 24 2.55 6.73 3.82
N GLU A 25 3.31 6.90 4.90
CA GLU A 25 2.97 6.38 6.21
C GLU A 25 1.67 6.99 6.76
N ALA A 26 1.49 8.30 6.59
CA ALA A 26 0.26 8.98 6.99
C ALA A 26 -0.98 8.44 6.24
N VAL A 27 -0.84 8.17 4.94
CA VAL A 27 -1.90 7.56 4.12
C VAL A 27 -2.21 6.14 4.59
N ILE A 28 -1.20 5.30 4.81
CA ILE A 28 -1.37 3.92 5.31
C ILE A 28 -2.07 3.93 6.67
N GLN A 29 -1.68 4.83 7.56
CA GLN A 29 -2.29 4.96 8.87
C GLN A 29 -3.76 5.41 8.77
N ALA A 30 -4.07 6.37 7.89
CA ALA A 30 -5.45 6.80 7.65
C ALA A 30 -6.32 5.66 7.13
N LEU A 31 -5.85 4.91 6.12
CA LEU A 31 -6.55 3.76 5.55
C LEU A 31 -6.80 2.67 6.60
N SER A 32 -5.78 2.35 7.41
CA SER A 32 -5.88 1.33 8.48
C SER A 32 -6.93 1.70 9.53
N LEU A 33 -7.12 2.99 9.79
CA LEU A 33 -8.10 3.53 10.73
C LEU A 33 -9.45 3.85 10.08
N ARG A 34 -9.62 3.56 8.78
CA ARG A 34 -10.80 3.93 7.97
C ARG A 34 -11.11 5.42 8.04
N ARG A 35 -10.07 6.24 8.13
CA ARG A 35 -10.17 7.70 8.14
C ARG A 35 -10.13 8.24 6.71
N PRO A 36 -10.73 9.40 6.47
CA PRO A 36 -10.60 10.06 5.17
C PRO A 36 -9.13 10.35 4.86
N VAL A 37 -8.74 10.05 3.63
CA VAL A 37 -7.42 10.37 3.06
C VAL A 37 -7.48 11.76 2.41
N SER A 38 -6.37 12.48 2.35
CA SER A 38 -6.31 13.78 1.66
C SER A 38 -6.69 13.64 0.18
N GLU A 39 -7.30 14.67 -0.42
CA GLU A 39 -7.70 14.62 -1.84
C GLU A 39 -6.50 14.40 -2.78
N ALA A 40 -5.34 14.96 -2.43
CA ALA A 40 -4.11 14.78 -3.20
C ALA A 40 -3.67 13.30 -3.25
N ALA A 41 -3.67 12.63 -2.10
CA ALA A 41 -3.36 11.20 -2.03
C ALA A 41 -4.51 10.32 -2.55
N GLY A 42 -5.76 10.76 -2.42
CA GLY A 42 -6.95 10.07 -2.95
C GLY A 42 -7.07 10.08 -4.47
N ASN A 43 -6.27 10.88 -5.17
CA ASN A 43 -6.16 10.85 -6.64
C ASN A 43 -5.09 9.85 -7.13
N ASP A 44 -4.28 9.28 -6.23
CA ASP A 44 -3.37 8.19 -6.57
C ASP A 44 -4.17 6.89 -6.79
N GLU A 45 -3.90 6.20 -7.90
CA GLU A 45 -4.66 5.01 -8.29
C GLU A 45 -4.52 3.87 -7.27
N ALA A 46 -3.33 3.70 -6.67
CA ALA A 46 -3.14 2.67 -5.64
C ALA A 46 -3.98 2.98 -4.40
N VAL A 47 -4.06 4.25 -4.00
CA VAL A 47 -4.90 4.70 -2.87
C VAL A 47 -6.39 4.50 -3.18
N ARG A 48 -6.83 4.82 -4.41
CA ARG A 48 -8.22 4.58 -4.84
C ARG A 48 -8.60 3.10 -4.80
N LEU A 49 -7.73 2.22 -5.27
CA LEU A 49 -7.95 0.77 -5.22
C LEU A 49 -8.03 0.25 -3.79
N LEU A 50 -7.19 0.77 -2.88
CA LEU A 50 -7.24 0.42 -1.47
C LEU A 50 -8.52 0.90 -0.79
N LEU A 51 -8.98 2.13 -1.09
CA LEU A 51 -10.26 2.65 -0.59
C LEU A 51 -11.45 1.81 -1.07
N ALA A 52 -11.48 1.44 -2.35
CA ALA A 52 -12.52 0.57 -2.90
C ALA A 52 -12.50 -0.82 -2.23
N LEU A 53 -11.32 -1.39 -2.00
CA LEU A 53 -11.19 -2.66 -1.29
C LEU A 53 -11.70 -2.58 0.16
N ILE A 54 -11.41 -1.49 0.88
CA ILE A 54 -11.92 -1.27 2.23
C ILE A 54 -13.45 -1.20 2.23
N ASP A 55 -14.03 -0.47 1.28
CA ASP A 55 -15.48 -0.37 1.12
C ASP A 55 -16.11 -1.73 0.79
N ASP A 56 -15.53 -2.50 -0.13
CA ASP A 56 -15.97 -3.86 -0.47
C ASP A 56 -15.94 -4.79 0.76
N VAL A 57 -14.87 -4.73 1.55
CA VAL A 57 -14.73 -5.52 2.79
C VAL A 57 -15.74 -5.09 3.85
N ASP A 58 -16.03 -3.80 3.96
CA ASP A 58 -16.98 -3.24 4.92
C ASP A 58 -18.42 -3.60 4.57
N GLN A 59 -18.73 -3.66 3.28
CA GLN A 59 -20.00 -4.12 2.76
C GLN A 59 -20.15 -5.65 2.88
N CYS A 60 -19.05 -6.41 2.84
CA CYS A 60 -19.01 -7.85 3.13
C CYS A 60 -19.04 -8.15 4.64
N GLY A 61 -20.11 -7.74 5.32
CA GLY A 61 -20.35 -8.09 6.72
C GLY A 61 -20.30 -9.61 6.98
N PRO A 62 -20.22 -10.06 8.25
CA PRO A 62 -19.94 -11.46 8.63
C PRO A 62 -20.96 -12.51 8.16
N SER A 63 -22.03 -12.09 7.49
CA SER A 63 -23.09 -12.95 6.96
C SER A 63 -23.00 -13.19 5.45
N ASP A 64 -22.18 -12.42 4.71
CA ASP A 64 -21.97 -12.63 3.29
C ASP A 64 -20.59 -13.25 3.04
N GLN A 65 -20.60 -14.56 2.76
CA GLN A 65 -19.47 -15.36 2.26
C GLN A 65 -19.03 -14.93 0.84
N ARG A 66 -18.91 -13.63 0.58
CA ARG A 66 -18.49 -13.07 -0.72
C ARG A 66 -17.20 -12.27 -0.65
N CYS A 67 -16.41 -12.44 0.40
CA CYS A 67 -14.95 -12.26 0.27
C CYS A 67 -14.45 -13.34 -0.69
N SER A 68 -14.57 -13.09 -2.01
CA SER A 68 -14.04 -13.97 -3.04
C SER A 68 -12.55 -14.12 -2.80
N SER A 69 -12.16 -15.27 -2.25
CA SER A 69 -10.77 -15.63 -2.06
C SER A 69 -10.16 -15.91 -3.42
N VAL A 70 -9.80 -14.86 -4.16
CA VAL A 70 -8.88 -15.00 -5.28
C VAL A 70 -7.53 -15.34 -4.67
N SER A 71 -7.28 -16.63 -4.53
CA SER A 71 -5.99 -17.15 -4.11
C SER A 71 -4.97 -16.82 -5.20
N ILE A 72 -4.04 -15.90 -4.91
CA ILE A 72 -2.86 -15.65 -5.74
C ILE A 72 -1.78 -16.71 -5.42
N THR A 73 -2.17 -17.97 -5.25
CA THR A 73 -1.22 -19.07 -5.31
C THR A 73 -1.18 -19.57 -6.73
N PRO A 74 -0.05 -19.48 -7.45
CA PRO A 74 0.07 -20.16 -8.73
C PRO A 74 -0.12 -21.67 -8.48
N SER A 75 -1.04 -22.29 -9.21
CA SER A 75 -1.17 -23.73 -9.23
C SER A 75 0.16 -24.33 -9.68
N ALA A 76 0.69 -25.27 -8.89
CA ALA A 76 1.92 -25.99 -9.17
C ALA A 76 1.84 -26.82 -10.46
#